data_AF-A0A497GQX9-F1
#
_entry.id   AF-A0A497GQX9-F1
#
_cell.length_a   1.000
_cell.length_b   1.000
_cell.length_c   1.000
_cell.angle_alpha   90.00
_cell.angle_beta   90.00
_cell.angle_gamma   90.00
#
_symmetry.space_group_name_H-M   'P 1'
#
loop_
_entity.id
_entity.type
_entity.pdbx_description
1 polymer ?
#
loop_
_entity_poly.entity_id
_entity_poly.type
_entity_poly.pdbx_seq_one_letter_code
_entity_poly.pdbx_strand_id
1 'polypeptide(L)'
;MTITRGKDHRHKNMQKPVLLVTLALILALTSATTASISAFMLYNAGTKRFISSQEVLTIPLTCLAAAMAVSVSCLAAGLALRAVVTAGFAASAERPELRGLVMIMGGLAEGIAIYGLLVAILILMALH
;
A
#
# COMPACT_ATOMS: atom_id res chain seq x y z
N MET A 1 27.40 -44.57 -20.32
CA MET A 1 26.01 -44.20 -20.64
C MET A 1 25.35 -43.75 -19.34
N THR A 2 24.88 -42.53 -19.08
CA THR A 2 25.02 -41.19 -19.68
C THR A 2 24.59 -40.21 -18.57
N ILE A 3 25.42 -39.21 -18.27
CA ILE A 3 25.16 -37.82 -17.82
C ILE A 3 23.85 -37.51 -17.05
N THR A 4 23.97 -36.90 -15.86
CA THR A 4 23.38 -35.58 -15.45
C THR A 4 23.32 -35.38 -13.92
N ARG A 5 24.44 -35.03 -13.27
CA ARG A 5 24.44 -34.39 -11.93
C ARG A 5 25.04 -32.99 -12.03
N GLY A 6 24.24 -32.02 -12.49
CA GLY A 6 24.73 -30.66 -12.75
C GLY A 6 23.68 -29.55 -12.78
N LYS A 7 22.50 -29.74 -12.19
CA LYS A 7 21.40 -28.74 -12.24
C LYS A 7 20.86 -28.26 -10.89
N ASP A 8 21.37 -28.72 -9.74
CA ASP A 8 20.81 -28.38 -8.42
C ASP A 8 21.48 -27.15 -7.75
N HIS A 9 22.74 -26.83 -8.08
CA HIS A 9 23.43 -25.68 -7.48
C HIS A 9 22.92 -24.30 -7.95
N ARG A 10 22.31 -24.21 -9.14
CA ARG A 10 21.81 -22.94 -9.71
C ARG A 10 20.51 -22.47 -9.06
N HIS A 11 19.64 -23.39 -8.61
CA HIS A 11 18.36 -23.05 -7.98
C HIS A 11 18.55 -22.61 -6.51
N LYS A 12 19.43 -23.29 -5.76
CA LYS A 12 19.79 -22.88 -4.38
C LYS A 12 20.40 -21.48 -4.29
N ASN A 13 21.09 -21.02 -5.33
CA ASN A 13 21.73 -19.69 -5.31
C ASN A 13 20.76 -18.56 -5.65
N MET A 14 19.66 -18.85 -6.36
CA MET A 14 18.65 -17.86 -6.77
C MET A 14 17.56 -17.66 -5.69
N GLN A 15 17.40 -18.62 -4.78
CA GLN A 15 16.52 -18.51 -3.62
C GLN A 15 17.06 -17.56 -2.54
N LYS A 16 18.39 -17.47 -2.36
CA LYS A 16 19.02 -16.58 -1.37
C LYS A 16 18.71 -15.09 -1.61
N PRO A 17 18.83 -14.52 -2.83
CA PRO A 17 18.48 -13.12 -3.07
C PRO A 17 16.97 -12.88 -3.03
N VAL A 18 16.13 -13.82 -3.50
CA VAL A 18 14.67 -13.68 -3.42
C VAL A 18 14.18 -13.65 -1.97
N LEU A 19 14.74 -14.52 -1.12
CA LEU A 19 14.42 -14.56 0.31
C LEU A 19 14.91 -13.32 1.05
N LEU A 20 16.03 -12.72 0.64
CA LEU A 20 16.52 -11.46 1.20
C LEU A 20 15.64 -10.27 0.81
N VAL A 21 15.18 -10.20 -0.45
CA VAL A 21 14.27 -9.13 -0.91
C VAL A 21 12.92 -9.21 -0.20
N THR A 22 12.36 -10.42 -0.02
CA THR A 22 11.11 -10.58 0.71
C THR A 22 11.27 -10.29 2.20
N LEU A 23 12.37 -10.70 2.83
CA LEU A 23 12.68 -10.39 4.23
C LEU A 23 12.84 -8.88 4.46
N ALA A 24 13.57 -8.19 3.57
CA ALA A 24 13.75 -6.74 3.63
C ALA A 24 12.44 -5.97 3.43
N LEU A 25 11.58 -6.44 2.53
CA LEU A 25 10.25 -5.88 2.32
C LEU A 25 9.40 -6.03 3.59
N ILE A 26 9.34 -7.22 4.19
CA ILE A 26 8.59 -7.45 5.44
C ILE A 26 9.11 -6.53 6.55
N LEU A 27 10.43 -6.40 6.70
CA LEU A 27 11.03 -5.56 7.73
C LEU A 27 10.69 -4.07 7.54
N ALA A 28 10.68 -3.59 6.29
CA ALA A 28 10.30 -2.23 5.95
C ALA A 28 8.80 -1.93 6.21
N LEU A 29 7.90 -2.89 5.95
CA LEU A 29 6.49 -2.72 6.28
C LEU A 29 6.23 -2.72 7.80
N THR A 30 6.98 -3.52 8.56
CA THR A 30 6.84 -3.56 10.04
C THR A 30 7.34 -2.30 10.74
N SER A 31 8.38 -1.64 10.22
CA SER A 31 8.87 -0.37 10.79
C SER A 31 7.93 0.80 10.50
N ALA A 32 7.34 0.85 9.30
CA ALA A 32 6.38 1.88 8.91
C ALA A 32 5.11 1.86 9.79
N THR A 33 4.57 0.67 10.06
CA THR A 33 3.37 0.52 10.91
C THR A 33 3.63 0.91 12.37
N THR A 34 4.81 0.61 12.90
CA THR A 34 5.19 0.98 14.27
C THR A 34 5.34 2.50 14.45
N ALA A 35 5.85 3.20 13.43
CA ALA A 35 5.96 4.66 13.44
C ALA A 35 4.60 5.38 13.38
N SER A 36 3.62 4.82 12.66
CA SER A 36 2.25 5.36 12.63
C SER A 36 1.54 5.22 13.99
N ILE A 37 1.78 4.12 14.70
CA ILE A 37 1.18 3.87 16.02
C ILE A 37 1.77 4.80 17.09
N SER A 38 3.09 5.05 17.06
CA SER A 38 3.73 5.97 18.02
C SER A 38 3.32 7.43 17.81
N ALA A 39 3.16 7.86 16.56
CA ALA A 39 2.64 9.19 16.23
C ALA A 39 1.18 9.38 16.71
N PHE A 40 0.34 8.36 16.58
CA PHE A 40 -1.03 8.38 17.10
C PHE A 40 -1.07 8.48 18.63
N MET A 41 -0.18 7.78 19.34
CA MET A 41 -0.10 7.85 20.80
C MET A 41 0.39 9.23 21.30
N LEU A 42 1.33 9.86 20.58
CA LEU A 42 1.80 11.21 20.89
C LEU A 42 0.71 12.27 20.61
N TYR A 43 -0.06 12.10 19.53
CA TYR A 43 -1.24 12.91 19.24
C TYR A 43 -2.29 12.81 20.36
N ASN A 44 -2.53 11.60 20.88
CA ASN A 44 -3.52 11.37 21.94
C ASN A 44 -3.03 11.77 23.36
N ALA A 45 -1.73 11.96 23.56
CA ALA A 45 -1.18 12.48 24.81
C ALA A 45 -1.43 13.99 24.97
N GLY A 46 -1.55 14.73 23.86
CA GLY A 46 -1.91 16.16 23.85
C GLY A 46 -3.39 16.45 24.08
N THR A 47 -4.28 15.48 23.82
CA THR A 47 -5.74 15.64 23.86
C THR A 47 -6.39 15.37 25.23
N LYS A 48 -5.63 14.93 26.25
CA LYS A 48 -6.15 14.71 27.63
C LYS A 48 -6.57 15.98 28.40
N ARG A 49 -6.73 17.13 27.73
CA ARG A 49 -7.01 18.41 28.40
C ARG A 49 -8.18 19.23 27.84
N PHE A 50 -8.97 18.70 26.90
CA PHE A 50 -9.98 19.52 26.23
C PHE A 50 -11.30 18.78 25.97
N ILE A 51 -12.02 18.45 27.05
CA ILE A 51 -13.46 18.16 26.97
C ILE A 51 -14.20 19.39 27.49
N SER A 52 -14.23 20.44 26.69
CA SER A 52 -15.20 21.53 26.79
C SER A 52 -15.11 22.35 25.51
N SER A 53 -16.27 22.64 24.91
CA SER A 53 -16.48 23.53 23.76
C SER A 53 -16.38 22.88 22.37
N GLN A 54 -17.48 22.92 21.62
CA GLN A 54 -17.72 22.37 20.27
C GLN A 54 -16.72 22.82 19.19
N GLU A 55 -15.89 23.83 19.45
CA GLU A 55 -14.97 24.43 18.48
C GLU A 55 -13.64 23.66 18.36
N VAL A 56 -13.23 22.91 19.39
CA VAL A 56 -11.96 22.15 19.38
C VAL A 56 -12.10 20.76 18.77
N LEU A 57 -13.33 20.25 18.57
CA LEU A 57 -13.57 18.91 18.02
C LEU A 57 -13.50 18.85 16.48
N THR A 58 -13.54 20.01 15.80
CA THR A 58 -13.54 20.08 14.34
C THR A 58 -12.22 19.59 13.76
N ILE A 59 -11.08 20.11 14.22
CA ILE A 59 -9.72 19.76 13.76
C ILE A 59 -9.42 18.25 13.93
N PRO A 60 -9.63 17.60 15.09
CA PRO A 60 -9.34 16.17 15.24
C PRO A 60 -10.28 15.30 14.39
N LEU A 61 -11.55 15.70 14.25
CA LEU A 61 -12.52 14.92 13.47
C LEU A 61 -12.25 15.03 11.96
N THR A 62 -11.85 16.19 11.45
CA THR A 62 -11.45 16.37 10.05
C THR A 62 -10.17 15.61 9.72
N CYS A 63 -9.19 15.60 10.63
CA CYS A 63 -7.98 14.77 10.47
C CYS A 63 -8.32 13.27 10.43
N LEU A 64 -9.23 12.82 11.31
CA LEU A 64 -9.69 11.43 11.31
C LEU A 64 -10.47 11.08 10.03
N ALA A 65 -11.33 11.98 9.56
CA ALA A 65 -12.06 11.81 8.31
C ALA A 65 -11.11 11.72 7.09
N ALA A 66 -10.09 12.58 7.02
CA ALA A 66 -9.07 12.53 5.97
C ALA A 66 -8.27 11.20 6.01
N ALA A 67 -7.86 10.75 7.20
CA ALA A 67 -7.15 9.48 7.37
C ALA A 67 -8.00 8.26 6.96
N MET A 68 -9.29 8.26 7.31
CA MET A 68 -10.23 7.21 6.91
C MET A 68 -10.46 7.18 5.39
N ALA A 69 -10.59 8.35 4.75
CA ALA A 69 -10.76 8.45 3.30
C ALA A 69 -9.59 7.83 2.52
N VAL A 70 -8.34 8.13 2.92
CA VAL A 70 -7.14 7.55 2.27
C VAL A 70 -7.04 6.05 2.56
N SER A 71 -7.18 5.63 3.81
CA SER A 71 -6.95 4.23 4.19
C SER A 71 -7.94 3.26 3.53
N VAL A 72 -9.24 3.59 3.52
CA VAL A 72 -10.26 2.75 2.88
C VAL A 72 -10.07 2.71 1.36
N SER A 73 -9.69 3.84 0.75
CA SER A 73 -9.43 3.88 -0.69
C SER A 73 -8.21 3.04 -1.08
N CYS A 74 -7.11 3.13 -0.34
CA CYS A 74 -5.93 2.30 -0.59
C CYS A 74 -6.22 0.80 -0.44
N LEU A 75 -7.05 0.41 0.53
CA LEU A 75 -7.47 -0.99 0.69
C LEU A 75 -8.30 -1.46 -0.51
N ALA A 76 -9.26 -0.64 -0.99
CA ALA A 76 -10.06 -0.94 -2.17
C ALA A 76 -9.20 -1.06 -3.44
N ALA A 77 -8.28 -0.10 -3.65
CA ALA A 77 -7.35 -0.12 -4.77
C ALA A 77 -6.44 -1.37 -4.72
N GLY A 78 -5.91 -1.72 -3.54
CA GLY A 78 -5.09 -2.93 -3.38
C GLY A 78 -5.83 -4.23 -3.73
N LEU A 79 -7.12 -4.33 -3.38
CA LEU A 79 -7.96 -5.47 -3.77
C LEU A 79 -8.19 -5.53 -5.29
N ALA A 80 -8.43 -4.38 -5.94
CA ALA A 80 -8.58 -4.30 -7.38
C ALA A 80 -7.26 -4.65 -8.11
N LEU A 81 -6.14 -4.06 -7.67
CA LEU A 81 -4.80 -4.33 -8.22
C LEU A 81 -4.41 -5.80 -8.09
N ARG A 82 -4.78 -6.47 -6.99
CA ARG A 82 -4.49 -7.90 -6.82
C ARG A 82 -4.97 -8.72 -8.02
N ALA A 83 -6.22 -8.52 -8.46
CA ALA A 83 -6.78 -9.25 -9.59
C ALA A 83 -6.08 -8.87 -10.92
N VAL A 84 -5.89 -7.57 -11.17
CA VAL A 84 -5.28 -7.05 -12.40
C VAL A 84 -3.84 -7.54 -12.55
N VAL A 85 -3.05 -7.49 -11.48
CA VAL A 85 -1.65 -7.89 -11.51
C VAL A 85 -1.50 -9.40 -11.63
N THR A 86 -2.29 -10.21 -10.89
CA THR A 86 -2.16 -11.67 -10.98
C THR A 86 -2.55 -12.22 -12.34
N ALA A 87 -3.68 -11.76 -12.90
CA ALA A 87 -4.14 -12.21 -14.21
C ALA A 87 -3.31 -11.58 -15.34
N GLY A 88 -2.98 -10.29 -15.19
CA GLY A 88 -2.20 -9.55 -16.17
C GLY A 88 -0.77 -10.03 -16.30
N PHE A 89 -0.11 -10.43 -15.20
CA PHE A 89 1.25 -10.96 -15.25
C PHE A 89 1.29 -12.34 -15.95
N ALA A 90 0.29 -13.19 -15.71
CA ALA A 90 0.16 -14.46 -16.41
C ALA A 90 -0.11 -14.26 -17.93
N ALA A 91 -1.06 -13.39 -18.28
CA ALA A 91 -1.37 -13.07 -19.68
C ALA A 91 -0.18 -12.42 -20.42
N SER A 92 0.59 -11.58 -19.72
CA SER A 92 1.78 -10.90 -20.24
C SER A 92 2.97 -11.84 -20.49
N ALA A 93 2.96 -13.02 -19.87
CA ALA A 93 3.96 -14.06 -20.09
C ALA A 93 3.69 -14.85 -21.37
N GLU A 94 2.41 -15.14 -21.67
CA GLU A 94 2.01 -15.81 -22.91
C GLU A 94 2.00 -14.88 -24.12
N ARG A 95 1.46 -13.66 -23.96
CA ARG A 95 1.33 -12.67 -25.03
C ARG A 95 1.94 -11.34 -24.60
N PRO A 96 3.18 -11.04 -25.02
CA PRO A 96 3.87 -9.81 -24.59
C PRO A 96 3.18 -8.54 -25.10
N GLU A 97 2.39 -8.65 -26.17
CA GLU A 97 1.56 -7.57 -26.72
C GLU A 97 0.53 -7.03 -25.71
N LEU A 98 0.10 -7.86 -24.74
CA LEU A 98 -0.90 -7.49 -23.74
C LEU A 98 -0.30 -6.69 -22.55
N ARG A 99 1.02 -6.60 -22.43
CA ARG A 99 1.70 -5.92 -21.31
C ARG A 99 1.27 -4.46 -21.16
N GLY A 100 1.11 -3.75 -22.27
CA GLY A 100 0.65 -2.36 -22.27
C GLY A 100 -0.77 -2.21 -21.73
N LEU A 101 -1.67 -3.13 -22.12
CA LEU A 101 -3.05 -3.16 -21.60
C LEU A 101 -3.10 -3.44 -20.10
N VAL A 102 -2.25 -4.34 -19.61
CA VAL A 102 -2.14 -4.63 -18.17
C VAL A 102 -1.68 -3.40 -17.40
N MET A 103 -0.75 -2.61 -17.96
CA MET A 103 -0.30 -1.35 -17.34
C MET A 103 -1.42 -0.30 -17.28
N ILE A 104 -2.22 -0.18 -18.35
CA ILE A 104 -3.39 0.72 -18.40
C ILE A 104 -4.44 0.30 -17.36
N MET A 105 -4.77 -0.99 -17.29
CA MET A 105 -5.72 -1.52 -16.29
C MET A 105 -5.19 -1.33 -14.86
N GLY A 106 -3.88 -1.45 -14.66
CA GLY A 106 -3.23 -1.16 -13.38
C GLY A 106 -3.38 0.31 -12.98
N GLY A 107 -3.15 1.24 -13.92
CA GLY A 107 -3.35 2.68 -13.70
C GLY A 107 -4.81 3.04 -13.42
N LEU A 108 -5.77 2.41 -14.10
CA LEU A 108 -7.20 2.59 -13.82
C LEU A 108 -7.56 2.10 -12.41
N ALA A 109 -7.00 0.99 -11.95
CA ALA A 109 -7.20 0.49 -10.59
C ALA A 109 -6.53 1.39 -9.54
N GLU A 110 -5.33 1.91 -9.81
CA GLU A 110 -4.62 2.85 -8.94
C GLU A 110 -5.36 4.20 -8.83
N GLY A 111 -6.09 4.59 -9.88
CA GLY A 111 -6.93 5.78 -9.88
C GLY A 111 -7.86 5.85 -8.66
N ILE A 112 -8.36 4.72 -8.17
CA ILE A 112 -9.18 4.64 -6.94
C ILE A 112 -8.43 5.27 -5.75
N ALA A 113 -7.16 4.89 -5.55
CA ALA A 113 -6.32 5.42 -4.47
C ALA A 113 -6.07 6.93 -4.62
N ILE A 114 -5.80 7.39 -5.85
CA ILE A 114 -5.58 8.81 -6.13
C ILE A 114 -6.85 9.62 -5.86
N TYR A 115 -8.04 9.11 -6.19
CA TYR A 115 -9.30 9.76 -5.83
C TYR A 115 -9.49 9.83 -4.30
N GLY A 116 -9.11 8.79 -3.56
CA GLY A 116 -9.14 8.80 -2.10
C GLY A 116 -8.20 9.83 -1.47
N LEU A 117 -6.98 9.94 -2.01
CA LEU A 117 -6.01 10.98 -1.64
C LEU A 117 -6.55 12.38 -1.98
N LEU A 118 -7.14 12.56 -3.17
CA LEU A 118 -7.74 13.81 -3.60
C LEU A 118 -8.85 14.24 -2.63
N VAL A 119 -9.76 13.35 -2.25
CA VAL A 119 -10.81 13.65 -1.27
C VAL A 119 -10.22 14.04 0.08
N ALA A 120 -9.17 13.35 0.54
CA ALA A 120 -8.51 13.71 1.79
C ALA A 120 -7.85 15.10 1.73
N ILE A 121 -7.23 15.47 0.60
CA ILE A 121 -6.70 16.81 0.38
C ILE A 121 -7.84 17.84 0.39
N LEU A 122 -8.97 17.56 -0.26
CA LEU A 122 -10.14 18.46 -0.22
C LEU A 122 -10.68 18.66 1.20
N ILE A 123 -10.73 17.59 2.02
CA ILE A 123 -11.15 17.68 3.43
C ILE A 123 -10.19 18.57 4.22
N LEU A 124 -8.88 18.42 4.02
CA LEU A 124 -7.87 19.25 4.69
C LEU A 124 -7.86 20.70 4.20
N MET A 125 -8.13 20.93 2.91
CA MET A 125 -8.26 22.28 2.36
C MET A 125 -9.51 22.98 2.89
N ALA A 126 -10.60 22.24 3.13
CA ALA A 126 -11.82 22.79 3.73
C ALA A 126 -11.70 23.12 5.23
N LEU A 127 -10.61 22.68 5.89
CA LEU A 127 -10.32 22.97 7.29
C LEU A 127 -9.66 24.35 7.50
N HIS A 128 -9.17 24.97 6.43
CA HIS A 128 -8.59 26.32 6.45
C HIS A 128 -9.68 27.38 6.29
#